data_AF-A0A2C9EPG8-F1
#
_entry.id   AF-A0A2C9EPG8-F1
#
_cell.length_a   1.000
_cell.length_b   1.000
_cell.length_c   1.000
_cell.angle_alpha   90.00
_cell.angle_beta   90.00
_cell.angle_gamma   90.00
#
_symmetry.space_group_name_H-M   'P 1'
#
loop_
_entity.id
_entity.type
_entity.pdbx_description
1 polymer ?
#
loop_
_entity_poly.entity_id
_entity_poly.type
_entity_poly.pdbx_seq_one_letter_code
_entity_poly.pdbx_strand_id
1 'polypeptide(L)'
;MAKFSLIQNPTFRADVLIPQLGGEPVKVGFEFKYLDRTGLAELYAEWGERHKALGLKADEMDLKAFTAAQIDLQVDQVKAVVAGWDFEEEFNDQNIRILVTSIVSIPSAVLAAYSEAFNQARLGNS
;
A
#
# COMPACT_ATOMS: atom_id res chain seq x y z
N MET A 1 20.74 26.74 5.98
CA MET A 1 21.16 25.33 5.94
C MET A 1 20.05 24.51 6.55
N ALA A 2 19.45 23.57 5.81
CA ALA A 2 18.40 22.73 6.35
C ALA A 2 18.96 21.90 7.52
N LYS A 3 18.31 22.00 8.68
CA LYS A 3 18.65 21.21 9.87
C LYS A 3 18.18 19.78 9.58
N PHE A 4 19.10 18.87 9.28
CA PHE A 4 18.76 17.46 9.09
C PHE A 4 18.39 16.86 10.45
N SER A 5 17.17 16.34 10.57
CA SER A 5 16.73 15.56 11.73
C SER A 5 16.98 14.08 11.46
N LEU A 6 17.63 13.39 12.40
CA LEU A 6 17.77 11.93 12.38
C LEU A 6 16.46 11.24 12.81
N ILE A 7 15.62 11.94 13.57
CA ILE A 7 14.27 11.49 13.93
C ILE A 7 13.39 11.79 12.71
N GLN A 8 13.07 10.74 11.96
CA GLN A 8 12.13 10.83 10.84
C GLN A 8 10.72 11.07 11.40
N ASN A 9 9.91 11.84 10.66
CA ASN A 9 8.49 11.96 10.97
C ASN A 9 7.84 10.56 10.90
N PRO A 10 6.84 10.27 11.75
CA PRO A 10 6.17 8.98 11.74
C PRO A 10 5.45 8.69 10.42
N THR A 11 5.20 9.72 9.61
CA THR A 11 4.60 9.62 8.28
C THR A 11 5.32 10.49 7.25
N PHE A 12 5.16 10.15 5.97
CA PHE A 12 5.62 10.94 4.83
C PHE A 12 4.55 10.95 3.73
N ARG A 13 4.55 12.00 2.90
CA ARG A 13 3.58 12.12 1.79
C ARG A 13 4.21 11.77 0.46
N ALA A 14 3.44 11.07 -0.37
CA ALA A 14 3.79 10.82 -1.76
C ALA A 14 2.54 10.67 -2.62
N ASP A 15 2.68 11.01 -3.88
CA ASP A 15 1.59 10.94 -4.83
C ASP A 15 1.54 9.57 -5.50
N VAL A 16 0.34 9.01 -5.61
CA VAL A 16 0.08 7.73 -6.27
C VAL A 16 -0.72 7.98 -7.54
N LEU A 17 -0.30 7.36 -8.65
CA LEU A 17 -1.05 7.35 -9.89
C LEU A 17 -2.10 6.23 -9.83
N ILE A 18 -3.35 6.60 -9.62
CA ILE A 18 -4.49 5.70 -9.54
C ILE A 18 -5.07 5.52 -10.96
N PRO A 19 -4.97 4.32 -11.57
CA PRO A 19 -5.58 4.07 -12.87
C PRO A 19 -7.10 4.21 -12.78
N GLN A 20 -7.74 4.70 -13.85
CA GLN A 20 -9.20 4.75 -13.97
C GLN A 20 -9.68 3.79 -15.05
N LEU A 21 -10.91 3.27 -14.90
CA LEU A 21 -11.54 2.44 -15.93
C LEU A 21 -11.80 3.28 -17.19
N GLY A 22 -10.96 3.11 -18.22
CA GLY A 22 -11.12 3.79 -19.51
C GLY A 22 -10.72 5.27 -19.54
N GLY A 23 -10.03 5.76 -18.49
CA GLY A 23 -9.56 7.15 -18.37
C GLY A 23 -8.06 7.25 -18.13
N GLU A 24 -7.56 8.48 -18.05
CA GLU A 24 -6.18 8.74 -17.64
C GLU A 24 -5.99 8.48 -16.13
N PRO A 25 -4.82 7.99 -15.70
CA PRO A 25 -4.53 7.83 -14.28
C PRO A 25 -4.64 9.16 -13.53
N VAL A 26 -5.31 9.15 -12.39
CA VAL A 26 -5.45 10.33 -11.52
C VAL A 26 -4.39 10.30 -10.43
N LYS A 27 -3.75 11.44 -10.22
CA LYS A 27 -2.74 11.62 -9.19
C LYS A 27 -3.43 11.93 -7.86
N VAL A 28 -3.28 11.05 -6.87
CA VAL A 28 -3.88 11.19 -5.53
C VAL A 28 -2.76 11.21 -4.49
N GLY A 29 -2.80 12.16 -3.56
CA GLY A 29 -1.86 12.23 -2.46
C GLY A 29 -2.15 11.16 -1.41
N PHE A 30 -1.11 10.46 -0.98
CA PHE A 30 -1.18 9.49 0.11
C PHE A 30 -0.22 9.89 1.22
N GLU A 31 -0.67 9.70 2.45
CA GLU A 31 0.16 9.77 3.63
C GLU A 31 0.54 8.35 4.05
N PHE A 32 1.83 8.06 4.03
CA PHE A 32 2.38 6.75 4.33
C PHE A 32 3.07 6.72 5.69
N LYS A 33 3.03 5.57 6.35
CA LYS A 33 3.74 5.29 7.60
C LYS A 33 5.21 5.02 7.33
N TYR A 34 6.07 5.71 8.07
CA TYR A 34 7.49 5.44 8.04
C TYR A 34 7.79 4.13 8.79
N LEU A 35 8.52 3.23 8.14
CA LEU A 35 9.11 2.03 8.75
C LEU A 35 10.61 2.11 8.55
N ASP A 36 11.41 1.71 9.54
CA ASP A 36 12.85 1.57 9.31
C ASP A 36 13.13 0.39 8.37
N ARG A 37 14.39 0.24 7.95
CA ARG A 37 14.78 -0.81 6.99
C ARG A 37 14.51 -2.22 7.51
N THR A 38 14.56 -2.42 8.82
CA THR A 38 14.31 -3.73 9.44
C THR A 38 12.82 -4.00 9.49
N GLY A 39 12.02 -3.03 9.95
CA GLY A 39 10.56 -3.12 9.99
C GLY A 39 9.94 -3.30 8.61
N LEU A 40 10.49 -2.67 7.56
CA LEU A 40 10.06 -2.90 6.19
C LEU A 40 10.37 -4.33 5.71
N ALA A 41 11.55 -4.84 6.03
CA ALA A 41 11.93 -6.21 5.69
C ALA A 41 11.07 -7.25 6.41
N GLU A 42 10.77 -7.02 7.70
CA GLU A 42 9.86 -7.85 8.48
C GLU A 42 8.44 -7.85 7.89
N LEU A 43 7.93 -6.66 7.55
CA LEU A 43 6.60 -6.51 6.93
C LEU A 43 6.51 -7.29 5.60
N TYR A 44 7.53 -7.16 4.74
CA TYR A 44 7.57 -7.88 3.47
C TYR A 44 7.73 -9.40 3.64
N ALA A 45 8.51 -9.84 4.63
CA ALA A 45 8.63 -11.26 4.95
C ALA A 45 7.27 -11.84 5.41
N GLU A 46 6.57 -11.11 6.30
CA GLU A 46 5.26 -11.50 6.81
C GLU A 46 4.22 -11.58 5.68
N TRP A 47 4.23 -10.61 4.75
CA TRP A 47 3.38 -10.63 3.57
C TRP A 47 3.69 -11.79 2.63
N GLY A 48 4.98 -12.08 2.41
CA GLY A 48 5.42 -13.21 1.60
C GLY A 48 4.93 -14.55 2.14
N GLU A 49 5.06 -14.77 3.46
CA GLU A 49 4.56 -15.97 4.11
C GLU A 49 3.04 -16.09 4.04
N ARG A 50 2.30 -14.99 4.20
CA ARG A 50 0.82 -14.98 4.03
C ARG A 50 0.41 -15.32 2.59
N HIS A 51 1.07 -14.74 1.59
CA HIS A 51 0.81 -15.06 0.19
C HIS A 51 1.09 -16.53 -0.13
N LYS A 52 2.22 -17.06 0.36
CA LYS A 52 2.57 -18.47 0.21
C LYS A 52 1.55 -19.37 0.88
N ALA A 53 1.14 -19.07 2.10
CA ALA A 53 0.13 -19.84 2.83
C ALA A 53 -1.23 -19.84 2.12
N LEU A 54 -1.63 -18.73 1.51
CA LEU A 54 -2.84 -18.65 0.69
C LEU A 54 -2.68 -19.46 -0.61
N GLY A 55 -1.52 -19.35 -1.28
CA GLY A 55 -1.24 -20.10 -2.50
C GLY A 55 -1.27 -21.61 -2.33
N LEU A 56 -0.83 -22.12 -1.17
CA LEU A 56 -0.93 -23.56 -0.84
C LEU A 56 -2.37 -24.06 -0.70
N LYS A 57 -3.32 -23.16 -0.43
CA LYS A 57 -4.75 -23.48 -0.29
C LYS A 57 -5.54 -23.22 -1.57
N ALA A 58 -4.89 -22.79 -2.66
CA ALA A 58 -5.56 -22.37 -3.88
C ALA A 58 -6.43 -23.48 -4.49
N ASP A 59 -5.96 -24.73 -4.46
CA ASP A 59 -6.68 -25.88 -5.02
C ASP A 59 -7.80 -26.41 -4.10
N GLU A 60 -7.83 -25.99 -2.83
CA GLU A 60 -8.81 -26.40 -1.83
C GLU A 60 -9.98 -25.41 -1.70
N MET A 61 -9.82 -24.21 -2.24
CA MET A 61 -10.76 -23.10 -2.11
C MET A 61 -11.54 -22.88 -3.41
N ASP A 62 -12.83 -22.51 -3.29
CA ASP A 62 -13.57 -21.96 -4.42
C ASP A 62 -12.91 -20.67 -4.92
N LEU A 63 -12.98 -20.41 -6.22
CA LEU A 63 -12.36 -19.23 -6.85
C LEU A 63 -12.83 -17.92 -6.20
N LYS A 64 -14.11 -17.82 -5.81
CA LYS A 64 -14.63 -16.61 -5.15
C LYS A 64 -14.08 -16.48 -3.73
N ALA A 65 -13.98 -17.59 -3.01
CA ALA A 65 -13.40 -17.62 -1.67
C ALA A 65 -11.90 -17.26 -1.69
N PHE A 66 -11.17 -17.77 -2.67
CA PHE A 66 -9.76 -17.44 -2.89
C PHE A 66 -9.58 -15.95 -3.21
N THR A 67 -10.39 -15.41 -4.13
CA THR A 67 -10.36 -14.00 -4.50
C THR A 67 -10.67 -13.09 -3.30
N ALA A 68 -11.68 -13.45 -2.49
CA ALA A 68 -11.99 -12.71 -1.26
C ALA A 68 -10.83 -12.71 -0.26
N ALA A 69 -10.16 -13.86 -0.07
CA ALA A 69 -8.99 -13.95 0.79
C ALA A 69 -7.80 -13.13 0.25
N GLN A 70 -7.62 -13.06 -1.07
CA GLN A 70 -6.61 -12.19 -1.69
C GLN A 70 -6.91 -10.71 -1.45
N ILE A 71 -8.18 -10.30 -1.58
CA ILE A 71 -8.62 -8.93 -1.29
C ILE A 71 -8.33 -8.58 0.17
N ASP A 72 -8.62 -9.48 1.11
CA ASP A 72 -8.38 -9.24 2.54
C ASP A 72 -6.88 -9.04 2.83
N LEU A 73 -6.01 -9.86 2.24
CA LEU A 73 -4.56 -9.66 2.33
C LEU A 73 -4.13 -8.30 1.78
N GLN A 74 -4.67 -7.89 0.63
CA GLN A 74 -4.33 -6.61 0.01
C GLN A 74 -4.83 -5.42 0.84
N VAL A 75 -6.01 -5.51 1.43
CA VAL A 75 -6.53 -4.49 2.36
C VAL A 75 -5.60 -4.34 3.56
N ASP A 76 -5.17 -5.45 4.17
CA ASP A 76 -4.24 -5.43 5.29
C ASP A 76 -2.88 -4.83 4.92
N GLN A 77 -2.37 -5.14 3.72
CA GLN A 77 -1.13 -4.57 3.19
C GLN A 77 -1.22 -3.04 3.04
N VAL A 78 -2.31 -2.55 2.43
CA VAL A 78 -2.55 -1.11 2.26
C VAL A 78 -2.68 -0.43 3.64
N LYS A 79 -3.43 -1.00 4.58
CA LYS A 79 -3.59 -0.48 5.95
C LYS A 79 -2.28 -0.41 6.73
N ALA A 80 -1.38 -1.37 6.50
CA ALA A 80 -0.11 -1.42 7.20
C ALA A 80 0.84 -0.27 6.79
N VAL A 81 0.72 0.24 5.55
CA VAL A 81 1.61 1.29 5.04
C VAL A 81 0.95 2.65 4.89
N VAL A 82 -0.37 2.74 4.76
CA VAL A 82 -1.10 4.02 4.62
C VAL A 82 -1.58 4.52 5.98
N ALA A 83 -1.39 5.82 6.23
CA ALA A 83 -1.90 6.55 7.39
C ALA A 83 -3.06 7.50 7.02
N GLY A 84 -3.18 7.88 5.75
CA GLY A 84 -4.26 8.73 5.23
C GLY A 84 -4.15 8.93 3.72
N TRP A 85 -5.12 9.60 3.13
CA TRP A 85 -5.19 9.90 1.71
C TRP A 85 -5.94 11.20 1.42
N ASP A 86 -5.83 11.68 0.20
CA ASP A 86 -6.53 12.89 -0.29
C ASP A 86 -7.79 12.56 -1.11
N PHE A 87 -8.35 11.35 -0.98
CA PHE A 87 -9.69 11.06 -1.51
C PHE A 87 -10.77 11.86 -0.77
N GLU A 88 -11.92 12.07 -1.42
CA GLU A 88 -13.08 12.70 -0.79
C GLU A 88 -13.66 11.81 0.32
N GLU A 89 -13.56 10.50 0.15
CA GLU A 89 -13.98 9.50 1.12
C GLU A 89 -13.06 9.45 2.33
N GLU A 90 -13.64 9.24 3.53
CA GLU A 90 -12.87 9.09 4.76
C GLU A 90 -11.93 7.87 4.71
N PHE A 91 -10.73 8.01 5.27
CA PHE A 91 -9.80 6.89 5.43
C PHE A 91 -10.28 5.91 6.52
N ASN A 92 -11.05 4.89 6.10
CA ASN A 92 -11.57 3.84 6.97
C ASN A 92 -11.55 2.47 6.27
N ASP A 93 -11.76 1.39 7.04
CA ASP A 93 -11.68 0.01 6.55
C ASP A 93 -12.62 -0.28 5.37
N GLN A 94 -13.81 0.33 5.36
CA GLN A 94 -14.79 0.15 4.30
C GLN A 94 -14.29 0.77 2.98
N ASN A 95 -13.80 2.01 3.03
CA ASN A 95 -13.32 2.73 1.86
C ASN A 95 -12.01 2.15 1.34
N ILE A 96 -11.14 1.63 2.21
CA ILE A 96 -9.92 0.92 1.78
C ILE A 96 -10.30 -0.34 1.01
N ARG A 97 -11.31 -1.08 1.49
CA ARG A 97 -11.79 -2.26 0.77
C ARG A 97 -12.38 -1.89 -0.59
N ILE A 98 -13.14 -0.79 -0.69
CA ILE A 98 -13.65 -0.28 -1.97
C ILE A 98 -12.49 0.05 -2.92
N LEU A 99 -11.46 0.73 -2.43
CA LEU A 99 -10.26 1.06 -3.22
C LEU A 99 -9.60 -0.21 -3.77
N VAL A 100 -9.38 -1.21 -2.92
CA VAL A 100 -8.75 -2.49 -3.28
C VAL A 100 -9.58 -3.30 -4.28
N THR A 101 -10.90 -3.29 -4.16
CA THR A 101 -11.78 -4.07 -5.05
C THR A 101 -12.14 -3.36 -6.35
N SER A 102 -11.99 -2.04 -6.42
CA SER A 102 -12.39 -1.23 -7.58
C SER A 102 -11.60 -1.60 -8.84
N ILE A 103 -10.27 -1.71 -8.73
CA ILE A 103 -9.37 -2.06 -9.83
C ILE A 103 -8.21 -2.90 -9.27
N VAL A 104 -8.02 -4.10 -9.83
CA VAL A 104 -7.00 -5.08 -9.42
C VAL A 104 -5.57 -4.51 -9.34
N SER A 105 -5.24 -3.50 -10.15
CA SER A 105 -3.91 -2.89 -10.18
C SER A 105 -3.68 -1.82 -9.11
N ILE A 106 -4.73 -1.30 -8.46
CA ILE A 106 -4.60 -0.20 -7.48
C ILE A 106 -3.76 -0.60 -6.26
N PRO A 107 -3.97 -1.75 -5.60
CA PRO A 107 -3.16 -2.14 -4.45
C PRO A 107 -1.67 -2.18 -4.80
N SER A 108 -1.33 -2.73 -5.96
CA SER A 108 0.06 -2.77 -6.45
C SER A 108 0.62 -1.37 -6.72
N ALA A 109 -0.18 -0.45 -7.28
CA ALA A 109 0.24 0.93 -7.52
C ALA A 109 0.54 1.68 -6.20
N VAL A 110 -0.30 1.50 -5.17
CA VAL A 110 -0.08 2.09 -3.84
C VAL A 110 1.19 1.55 -3.19
N LEU A 111 1.39 0.23 -3.20
CA LEU A 111 2.59 -0.40 -2.63
C LEU A 111 3.88 -0.03 -3.38
N ALA A 112 3.81 0.10 -4.71
CA ALA A 112 4.93 0.56 -5.52
C ALA A 112 5.29 2.01 -5.21
N ALA A 113 4.29 2.89 -5.09
CA ALA A 113 4.51 4.29 -4.72
C ALA A 113 5.08 4.42 -3.31
N TYR A 114 4.64 3.60 -2.35
CA TYR A 114 5.24 3.52 -1.02
C TYR A 114 6.73 3.16 -1.07
N SER A 115 7.07 2.10 -1.82
CA SER A 115 8.46 1.64 -1.97
C SER A 115 9.33 2.70 -2.64
N GLU A 116 8.84 3.33 -3.71
CA GLU A 116 9.55 4.39 -4.42
C GLU A 116 9.76 5.61 -3.53
N ALA A 117 8.71 6.09 -2.85
CA ALA A 117 8.80 7.23 -1.97
C ALA A 117 9.74 6.98 -0.78
N PHE A 118 9.76 5.76 -0.23
CA PHE A 118 10.75 5.37 0.78
C PHE A 118 12.19 5.40 0.23
N ASN A 119 12.38 4.92 -1.00
CA ASN A 119 13.69 4.93 -1.67
C ASN A 119 14.14 6.34 -2.11
N GLN A 120 13.21 7.23 -2.48
CA GLN A 120 13.48 8.61 -2.87
C GLN A 120 13.67 9.53 -1.65
N ALA A 121 12.93 9.30 -0.56
CA ALA A 121 13.19 9.96 0.73
C ALA A 121 14.62 9.68 1.22
N ARG A 122 15.18 8.51 0.86
CA ARG A 122 16.60 8.17 1.10
C ARG A 122 17.57 8.98 0.22
N LEU A 123 17.13 9.51 -0.92
CA LEU A 123 17.95 10.26 -1.88
C LEU A 123 17.94 11.77 -1.64
N GLY A 124 17.08 12.29 -0.75
CA GLY A 124 17.12 13.69 -0.32
C GLY A 124 16.85 14.72 -1.43
N ASN A 125 16.15 14.34 -2.49
CA ASN A 125 15.71 15.27 -3.53
C ASN A 125 14.24 15.64 -3.29
N SER A 126 14.04 16.76 -2.59
CA SER A 126 12.82 17.57 -2.64
C SER A 126 13.13 18.89 -3.34
#